data_AF-A0A968NWD8-F1
#
_entry.id   AF-A0A968NWD8-F1
#
_cell.length_a   1.000
_cell.length_b   1.000
_cell.length_c   1.000
_cell.angle_alpha   90.00
_cell.angle_beta   90.00
_cell.angle_gamma   90.00
#
_symmetry.space_group_name_H-M   'P 1'
#
loop_
_entity.id
_entity.type
_entity.pdbx_description
1 polymer ?
#
loop_
_entity_poly.entity_id
_entity_poly.type
_entity_poly.pdbx_seq_one_letter_code
_entity_poly.pdbx_strand_id
1 'polypeptide(L)'
;MVALPELGTYTQEQRELARTWSPAFFRYEKVLSDPRIDDVHALRHQAWMKCVLATYFRPSSAREVCAYWSRIADELLIRAWRECGLDQGDSVLFALGKHGAEELNLSSDIDLMVVADPKNALTLEKGLRRFQQILHQPRDFGFCFRLDFDLRPGGKMGPWITSPAQFQDYYWSQGETWERLAMVRLRAVTGSPALQRQIQDLARRFSYRKFLDFTLLEDLKALRSQVHQKGFQRRDGELHVKLDVGGIRDIELFVHSLLVLNGGKMPELQTRSTAGALERLKRKKPAAAPRGRPFARKLLELSPGREPDSVRRGSSDALAHRHSPATARSADPVANAGADGHRRSMCFGTSRQRRLGPDPLARG
;
A
#
# COMPACT_ATOMS: atom_id res chain seq x y z
N MET A 1 -20.86 -5.14 4.82
CA MET A 1 -19.56 -4.97 5.52
C MET A 1 -18.80 -6.28 5.37
N VAL A 2 -17.53 -6.27 4.93
CA VAL A 2 -16.78 -7.53 4.76
C VAL A 2 -16.33 -8.01 6.14
N ALA A 3 -16.88 -9.15 6.58
CA ALA A 3 -16.51 -9.82 7.81
C ALA A 3 -15.77 -11.11 7.47
N LEU A 4 -14.59 -11.33 8.06
CA LEU A 4 -13.88 -12.60 7.97
C LEU A 4 -14.34 -13.53 9.11
N PRO A 5 -14.31 -14.86 8.92
CA PRO A 5 -14.68 -15.82 9.96
C PRO A 5 -13.91 -15.59 11.26
N GLU A 6 -14.59 -15.70 12.40
CA GLU A 6 -13.95 -15.54 13.71
C GLU A 6 -12.94 -16.65 13.98
N LEU A 7 -11.91 -16.37 14.78
CA LEU A 7 -10.87 -17.37 15.09
C LEU A 7 -11.43 -18.66 15.70
N GLY A 8 -12.53 -18.56 16.47
CA GLY A 8 -13.22 -19.71 17.06
C GLY A 8 -13.99 -20.59 16.07
N THR A 9 -14.18 -20.13 14.82
CA THR A 9 -14.86 -20.93 13.78
C THR A 9 -13.95 -21.96 13.12
N TYR A 10 -12.63 -21.84 13.30
CA TYR A 10 -11.65 -22.78 12.76
C TYR A 10 -11.43 -23.95 13.72
N THR A 11 -11.32 -25.17 13.18
CA THR A 11 -11.11 -26.37 13.98
C THR A 11 -9.76 -26.34 14.70
N GLN A 12 -9.60 -27.20 15.72
CA GLN A 12 -8.33 -27.35 16.40
C GLN A 12 -7.22 -27.79 15.43
N GLU A 13 -7.50 -28.75 14.56
CA GLU A 13 -6.56 -29.22 13.52
C GLU A 13 -6.13 -28.08 12.58
N GLN A 14 -7.07 -27.22 12.15
CA GLN A 14 -6.75 -26.07 11.29
C GLN A 14 -5.81 -25.08 11.98
N ARG A 15 -6.02 -24.83 13.28
CA ARG A 15 -5.14 -23.95 14.07
C ARG A 15 -3.78 -24.58 14.33
N GLU A 16 -3.73 -25.88 14.61
CA GLU A 16 -2.47 -26.63 14.75
C GLU A 16 -1.66 -26.59 13.45
N LEU A 17 -2.32 -26.84 12.32
CA LEU A 17 -1.69 -26.69 11.00
C LEU A 17 -1.16 -25.26 10.83
N ALA A 18 -1.95 -24.23 11.13
CA ALA A 18 -1.52 -22.82 11.04
C ALA A 18 -0.23 -22.51 11.84
N ARG A 19 -0.05 -23.11 13.02
CA ARG A 19 1.18 -22.96 13.82
C ARG A 19 2.41 -23.53 13.12
N THR A 20 2.25 -24.59 12.32
CA THR A 20 3.39 -25.26 11.65
C THR A 20 3.96 -24.43 10.50
N TRP A 21 3.12 -23.79 9.69
CA TRP A 21 3.57 -23.05 8.51
C TRP A 21 3.70 -21.54 8.71
N SER A 22 3.21 -20.99 9.83
CA SER A 22 3.33 -19.57 10.15
C SER A 22 3.90 -19.35 11.57
N PRO A 23 5.22 -19.11 11.69
CA PRO A 23 5.84 -18.76 12.97
C PRO A 23 5.21 -17.53 13.63
N ALA A 24 4.74 -16.58 12.80
CA ALA A 24 4.04 -15.38 13.28
C ALA A 24 2.67 -15.72 13.89
N PHE A 25 1.92 -16.67 13.32
CA PHE A 25 0.65 -17.11 13.89
C PHE A 25 0.83 -17.70 15.28
N PHE A 26 1.79 -18.63 15.43
CA PHE A 26 2.12 -19.22 16.72
C PHE A 26 2.57 -18.19 17.75
N ARG A 27 3.40 -17.22 17.34
CA ARG A 27 3.82 -16.12 18.23
C ARG A 27 2.62 -15.28 18.69
N TYR A 28 1.70 -14.93 17.78
CA TYR A 28 0.56 -14.09 18.12
C TYR A 28 -0.46 -14.80 19.01
N GLU A 29 -0.66 -16.11 18.89
CA GLU A 29 -1.47 -16.86 19.88
C GLU A 29 -0.90 -16.74 21.29
N LYS A 30 0.43 -16.87 21.44
CA LYS A 30 1.09 -16.70 22.75
C LYS A 30 0.95 -15.27 23.27
N VAL A 31 1.20 -14.28 22.42
CA VAL A 31 1.11 -12.85 22.78
C VAL A 31 -0.30 -12.47 23.18
N LEU A 32 -1.34 -12.98 22.51
CA LEU A 32 -2.74 -12.74 22.85
C LEU A 32 -3.17 -13.37 24.18
N SER A 33 -2.36 -14.29 24.72
CA SER A 33 -2.59 -14.88 26.05
C SER A 33 -1.89 -14.11 27.17
N ASP A 34 -1.06 -13.12 26.85
CA ASP A 34 -0.37 -12.28 27.83
C ASP A 34 -1.32 -11.20 28.36
N PRO A 35 -1.61 -11.14 29.67
CA PRO A 35 -2.55 -10.16 30.23
C PRO A 35 -2.06 -8.70 30.14
N ARG A 36 -0.78 -8.47 29.80
CA ARG A 36 -0.19 -7.14 29.68
C ARG A 36 -0.36 -6.52 28.29
N ILE A 37 -0.86 -7.28 27.32
CA ILE A 37 -1.05 -6.79 25.96
C ILE A 37 -2.05 -5.64 25.93
N ASP A 38 -1.73 -4.57 25.19
CA ASP A 38 -2.67 -3.47 24.99
C ASP A 38 -3.71 -3.79 23.90
N ASP A 39 -4.85 -3.13 23.97
CA ASP A 39 -5.99 -3.34 23.07
C ASP A 39 -5.65 -3.11 21.59
N VAL A 40 -4.70 -2.22 21.28
CA VAL A 40 -4.30 -1.88 19.91
C VAL A 40 -3.53 -3.04 19.29
N HIS A 41 -2.54 -3.59 20.01
CA HIS A 41 -1.79 -4.76 19.58
C HIS A 41 -2.65 -6.02 19.54
N ALA A 42 -3.52 -6.21 20.55
CA ALA A 42 -4.44 -7.35 20.60
C ALA A 42 -5.36 -7.39 19.37
N LEU A 43 -6.04 -6.27 19.09
CA LEU A 43 -6.91 -6.17 17.92
C LEU A 43 -6.15 -6.40 16.61
N ARG A 44 -4.96 -5.81 16.48
CA ARG A 44 -4.12 -5.98 15.29
C ARG A 44 -3.74 -7.45 15.08
N HIS A 45 -3.27 -8.14 16.12
CA HIS A 45 -2.82 -9.53 16.04
C HIS A 45 -3.97 -10.49 15.75
N GLN A 46 -5.10 -10.32 16.43
CA GLN A 46 -6.31 -11.10 16.18
C GLN A 46 -6.79 -10.95 14.73
N ALA A 47 -6.88 -9.72 14.23
CA ALA A 47 -7.28 -9.45 12.85
C ALA A 47 -6.30 -10.02 11.83
N TRP A 48 -4.99 -9.91 12.08
CA TRP A 48 -3.97 -10.49 11.19
C TRP A 48 -4.11 -12.01 11.11
N MET A 49 -4.32 -12.67 12.25
CA MET A 49 -4.56 -14.12 12.30
C MET A 49 -5.81 -14.51 11.51
N LYS A 50 -6.91 -13.75 11.63
CA LYS A 50 -8.12 -13.97 10.82
C LYS A 50 -7.83 -13.87 9.33
N CYS A 51 -7.08 -12.86 8.89
CA CYS A 51 -6.68 -12.71 7.50
C CYS A 51 -5.85 -13.90 6.99
N VAL A 52 -4.92 -14.40 7.80
CA VAL A 52 -4.04 -15.50 7.41
C VAL A 52 -4.80 -16.81 7.26
N LEU A 53 -5.68 -17.13 8.22
CA LEU A 53 -6.54 -18.31 8.12
C LEU A 53 -7.51 -18.20 6.93
N ALA A 54 -8.13 -17.02 6.75
CA ALA A 54 -9.04 -16.78 5.63
C ALA A 54 -8.33 -16.85 4.27
N THR A 55 -7.05 -16.50 4.20
CA THR A 55 -6.25 -16.62 2.98
C THR A 55 -5.88 -18.08 2.70
N TYR A 56 -5.47 -18.82 3.71
CA TYR A 56 -4.97 -20.18 3.55
C TYR A 56 -6.09 -21.19 3.28
N PHE A 57 -7.14 -21.18 4.10
CA PHE A 57 -8.29 -22.08 3.96
C PHE A 57 -9.31 -21.60 2.92
N ARG A 58 -9.11 -20.39 2.38
CA ARG A 58 -9.94 -19.74 1.36
C ARG A 58 -11.45 -19.67 1.65
N PRO A 59 -11.93 -19.44 2.89
CA PRO A 59 -13.34 -19.09 3.11
C PRO A 59 -13.71 -17.70 2.56
N SER A 60 -12.73 -16.89 2.13
CA SER A 60 -12.95 -15.56 1.59
C SER A 60 -11.98 -15.27 0.44
N SER A 61 -12.38 -14.40 -0.48
CA SER A 61 -11.53 -13.95 -1.58
C SER A 61 -10.38 -13.06 -1.10
N ALA A 62 -9.30 -12.98 -1.89
CA ALA A 62 -8.18 -12.07 -1.58
C ALA A 62 -8.63 -10.60 -1.48
N ARG A 63 -9.64 -10.20 -2.27
CA ARG A 63 -10.24 -8.85 -2.23
C ARG A 63 -10.91 -8.59 -0.88
N GLU A 64 -11.67 -9.55 -0.37
CA GLU A 64 -12.32 -9.45 0.93
C GLU A 64 -11.31 -9.40 2.09
N VAL A 65 -10.26 -10.23 2.03
CA VAL A 65 -9.18 -10.20 3.03
C VAL A 65 -8.48 -8.83 3.04
N CYS A 66 -8.12 -8.28 1.88
CA CYS A 66 -7.47 -6.96 1.78
C CYS A 66 -8.40 -5.83 2.25
N ALA A 67 -9.69 -5.89 1.92
CA ALA A 67 -10.67 -4.91 2.37
C ALA A 67 -10.86 -4.96 3.90
N TYR A 68 -10.98 -6.16 4.48
CA TYR A 68 -11.04 -6.34 5.92
C TYR A 68 -9.78 -5.82 6.62
N TRP A 69 -8.59 -6.15 6.09
CA TRP A 69 -7.33 -5.68 6.65
C TRP A 69 -7.18 -4.16 6.57
N SER A 70 -7.61 -3.54 5.47
CA SER A 70 -7.61 -2.08 5.31
C SER A 70 -8.53 -1.39 6.32
N ARG A 71 -9.70 -1.99 6.61
CA ARG A 71 -10.64 -1.50 7.62
C ARG A 71 -10.06 -1.59 9.04
N ILE A 72 -9.39 -2.69 9.37
CA ILE A 72 -8.72 -2.83 10.66
C ILE A 72 -7.58 -1.82 10.80
N ALA A 73 -6.83 -1.57 9.73
CA ALA A 73 -5.85 -0.49 9.71
C ALA A 73 -6.50 0.87 9.97
N ASP A 74 -7.62 1.21 9.31
CA ASP A 74 -8.37 2.45 9.60
C ASP A 74 -8.77 2.54 11.08
N GLU A 75 -9.30 1.47 11.64
CA GLU A 75 -9.75 1.42 13.03
C GLU A 75 -8.60 1.68 14.03
N LEU A 76 -7.46 1.03 13.82
CA LEU A 76 -6.28 1.20 14.66
C LEU A 76 -5.66 2.60 14.51
N LEU A 77 -5.62 3.13 13.28
CA LEU A 77 -5.17 4.50 13.02
C LEU A 77 -6.10 5.51 13.71
N ILE A 78 -7.42 5.35 13.62
CA ILE A 78 -8.40 6.24 14.26
C ILE A 78 -8.26 6.22 15.79
N ARG A 79 -8.11 5.04 16.40
CA ARG A 79 -7.92 4.91 17.84
C ARG A 79 -6.65 5.64 18.30
N ALA A 80 -5.51 5.35 17.66
CA ALA A 80 -4.25 6.00 17.97
C ALA A 80 -4.29 7.52 17.73
N TRP A 81 -4.98 7.95 16.68
CA TRP A 81 -5.16 9.38 16.35
C TRP A 81 -5.86 10.13 17.49
N ARG A 82 -6.97 9.58 17.99
CA ARG A 82 -7.73 10.14 19.12
C ARG A 82 -6.93 10.12 20.42
N GLU A 83 -6.24 9.02 20.71
CA GLU A 83 -5.41 8.90 21.93
C GLU A 83 -4.30 9.95 21.98
N CYS A 84 -3.80 10.35 20.81
CA CYS A 84 -2.78 11.39 20.68
C CYS A 84 -3.35 12.81 20.67
N GLY A 85 -4.66 12.99 20.81
CA GLY A 85 -5.34 14.30 20.77
C GLY A 85 -5.27 14.98 19.39
N LEU A 86 -5.03 14.21 18.33
CA LEU A 86 -4.86 14.75 16.98
C LEU A 86 -6.19 15.11 16.31
N ASP A 87 -7.32 14.74 16.91
CA ASP A 87 -8.69 15.04 16.47
C ASP A 87 -9.26 16.36 17.00
N GLN A 88 -8.52 17.08 17.84
CA GLN A 88 -8.98 18.31 18.51
C GLN A 88 -8.85 19.60 17.66
N GLY A 89 -8.54 19.50 16.37
CA GLY A 89 -8.39 20.66 15.49
C GLY A 89 -8.66 20.37 14.02
N ASP A 90 -8.42 21.36 13.17
CA ASP A 90 -8.52 21.21 11.71
C ASP A 90 -7.30 20.48 11.14
N SER A 91 -7.27 19.18 11.40
CA SER A 91 -6.29 18.23 10.89
C SER A 91 -7.01 17.06 10.21
N VAL A 92 -6.31 16.42 9.27
CA VAL A 92 -6.79 15.23 8.58
C VAL A 92 -5.63 14.27 8.38
N LEU A 93 -5.87 13.00 8.70
CA LEU A 93 -5.02 11.89 8.32
C LEU A 93 -5.52 11.29 7.01
N PHE A 94 -4.67 11.30 5.99
CA PHE A 94 -4.91 10.64 4.72
C PHE A 94 -4.08 9.37 4.61
N ALA A 95 -4.67 8.38 3.95
CA ALA A 95 -4.01 7.19 3.47
C ALA A 95 -3.73 7.30 1.96
N LEU A 96 -2.61 6.73 1.54
CA LEU A 96 -2.19 6.60 0.15
C LEU A 96 -1.91 5.13 -0.20
N GLY A 97 -1.47 4.91 -1.44
CA GLY A 97 -1.03 3.59 -1.88
C GLY A 97 -2.11 2.52 -1.73
N LYS A 98 -1.71 1.37 -1.19
CA LYS A 98 -2.63 0.22 -1.02
C LYS A 98 -3.70 0.47 0.03
N HIS A 99 -3.35 1.14 1.13
CA HIS A 99 -4.30 1.45 2.19
C HIS A 99 -5.36 2.47 1.75
N GLY A 100 -4.95 3.52 1.02
CA GLY A 100 -5.86 4.53 0.47
C GLY A 100 -6.83 3.96 -0.57
N ALA A 101 -6.42 2.90 -1.25
CA ALA A 101 -7.25 2.14 -2.19
C ALA A 101 -8.04 0.98 -1.59
N GLU A 102 -7.92 0.75 -0.27
CA GLU A 102 -8.62 -0.33 0.44
C GLU A 102 -8.20 -1.74 -0.05
N GLU A 103 -6.95 -1.85 -0.50
CA GLU A 103 -6.30 -3.04 -1.07
C GLU A 103 -5.03 -3.40 -0.27
N LEU A 104 -5.04 -3.20 1.05
CA LEU A 104 -3.87 -3.40 1.92
C LEU A 104 -3.46 -4.87 2.01
N ASN A 105 -2.19 -5.16 1.72
CA ASN A 105 -1.61 -6.49 1.94
C ASN A 105 -1.10 -6.63 3.38
N LEU A 106 -1.01 -7.87 3.88
CA LEU A 106 -0.61 -8.17 5.27
C LEU A 106 0.80 -7.72 5.68
N SER A 107 1.69 -7.53 4.71
CA SER A 107 3.07 -7.08 4.95
C SER A 107 3.33 -5.68 4.38
N SER A 108 2.31 -4.98 3.86
CA SER A 108 2.48 -3.62 3.35
C SER A 108 2.73 -2.64 4.49
N ASP A 109 3.54 -1.62 4.20
CA ASP A 109 3.59 -0.38 4.97
C ASP A 109 2.27 0.39 4.79
N ILE A 110 1.94 1.26 5.74
CA ILE A 110 0.81 2.19 5.62
C ILE A 110 1.38 3.55 5.20
N ASP A 111 1.10 3.93 3.95
CA ASP A 111 1.44 5.23 3.40
C ASP A 111 0.46 6.29 3.91
N LEU A 112 0.95 7.27 4.66
CA LEU A 112 0.17 8.30 5.33
C LEU A 112 0.60 9.70 4.93
N MET A 113 -0.33 10.64 5.00
CA MET A 113 -0.08 12.07 4.85
C MET A 113 -0.97 12.84 5.83
N VAL A 114 -0.40 13.85 6.47
CA VAL A 114 -1.14 14.71 7.40
C VAL A 114 -1.28 16.10 6.81
N VAL A 115 -2.51 16.59 6.75
CA VAL A 115 -2.81 17.97 6.38
C VAL A 115 -3.47 18.66 7.55
N ALA A 116 -2.99 19.84 7.93
CA ALA A 116 -3.59 20.62 9.01
C ALA A 116 -3.31 22.13 8.87
N ASP A 117 -4.11 22.96 9.55
CA ASP A 117 -3.81 24.40 9.71
C ASP A 117 -2.53 24.58 10.57
N PRO A 118 -1.57 25.43 10.16
CA PRO A 118 -0.29 25.62 10.86
C PRO A 118 -0.42 26.18 12.29
N LYS A 119 -1.57 26.71 12.71
CA LYS A 119 -1.76 27.34 14.03
C LYS A 119 -1.29 26.48 15.22
N ASN A 120 -1.39 25.15 15.12
CA ASN A 120 -1.04 24.21 16.18
C ASN A 120 0.08 23.23 15.80
N ALA A 121 0.98 23.61 14.87
CA ALA A 121 1.98 22.72 14.29
C ALA A 121 2.80 21.94 15.34
N LEU A 122 3.31 22.61 16.38
CA LEU A 122 4.14 21.96 17.41
C LEU A 122 3.37 20.89 18.21
N THR A 123 2.11 21.18 18.57
CA THR A 123 1.26 20.23 19.31
C THR A 123 0.94 19.02 18.43
N LEU A 124 0.62 19.26 17.17
CA LEU A 124 0.37 18.19 16.20
C LEU A 124 1.61 17.33 15.96
N GLU A 125 2.80 17.91 15.82
CA GLU A 125 4.04 17.14 15.66
C GLU A 125 4.33 16.24 16.87
N LYS A 126 4.13 16.75 18.09
CA LYS A 126 4.25 15.95 19.32
C LYS A 126 3.25 14.78 19.33
N GLY A 127 2.00 15.06 18.97
CA GLY A 127 0.96 14.03 18.84
C GLY A 127 1.32 12.99 17.77
N LEU A 128 1.87 13.41 16.62
CA LEU A 128 2.28 12.50 15.55
C LEU A 128 3.47 11.61 15.96
N ARG A 129 4.42 12.12 16.76
CA ARG A 129 5.49 11.29 17.32
C ARG A 129 4.93 10.20 18.24
N ARG A 130 3.99 10.55 19.12
CA ARG A 130 3.29 9.57 19.97
C ARG A 130 2.48 8.57 19.12
N PHE A 131 1.82 9.04 18.06
CA PHE A 131 1.10 8.18 17.12
C PHE A 131 2.02 7.15 16.47
N GLN A 132 3.22 7.55 16.04
CA GLN A 132 4.24 6.61 15.55
C GLN A 132 4.72 5.63 16.63
N GLN A 133 4.89 6.09 17.87
CA GLN A 133 5.29 5.23 18.99
C GLN A 133 4.24 4.17 19.34
N ILE A 134 2.95 4.48 19.18
CA ILE A 134 1.87 3.52 19.42
C ILE A 134 1.86 2.44 18.33
N LEU A 135 1.99 2.84 17.05
CA LEU A 135 1.71 1.94 15.93
C LEU A 135 2.95 1.26 15.34
N HIS A 136 4.10 1.93 15.33
CA HIS A 136 5.30 1.49 14.60
C HIS A 136 6.41 1.01 15.54
N GLN A 137 6.55 1.57 16.75
CA GLN A 137 7.63 1.18 17.64
C GLN A 137 7.49 -0.29 18.08
N PRO A 138 8.54 -1.12 17.93
CA PRO A 138 8.51 -2.49 18.45
C PRO A 138 8.37 -2.52 19.97
N ARG A 139 7.44 -3.34 20.46
CA ARG A 139 7.24 -3.71 21.86
C ARG A 139 7.43 -5.21 22.05
N ASP A 140 7.30 -5.69 23.28
CA ASP A 140 7.35 -7.12 23.61
C ASP A 140 6.33 -7.94 22.80
N PHE A 141 5.18 -7.33 22.51
CA PHE A 141 4.10 -7.90 21.70
C PHE A 141 4.33 -7.78 20.17
N GLY A 142 5.36 -7.05 19.74
CA GLY A 142 5.62 -6.71 18.34
C GLY A 142 5.26 -5.26 18.03
N PHE A 143 4.93 -4.98 16.77
CA PHE A 143 4.43 -3.67 16.32
C PHE A 143 3.12 -3.85 15.54
N CYS A 144 2.33 -2.79 15.42
CA CYS A 144 1.07 -2.83 14.67
C CYS A 144 1.32 -2.68 13.16
N PHE A 145 1.84 -1.54 12.75
CA PHE A 145 2.12 -1.22 11.36
C PHE A 145 3.40 -0.42 11.19
N ARG A 146 4.11 -0.69 10.10
CA ARG A 146 5.13 0.23 9.60
C ARG A 146 4.42 1.40 8.94
N LEU A 147 4.77 2.60 9.35
CA LEU A 147 4.19 3.85 8.84
C LEU A 147 5.20 4.53 7.91
N ASP A 148 4.75 4.91 6.72
CA ASP A 148 5.53 5.66 5.73
C ASP A 148 4.85 7.00 5.47
N PHE A 149 5.59 8.10 5.57
CA PHE A 149 5.08 9.46 5.34
C PHE A 149 5.72 10.10 4.10
N ASP A 150 6.48 9.35 3.30
CA ASP A 150 7.34 9.91 2.25
C ASP A 150 6.61 10.23 0.94
N LEU A 151 5.31 9.93 0.86
CA LEU A 151 4.42 10.41 -0.20
C LEU A 151 3.82 11.80 0.08
N ARG A 152 4.23 12.47 1.16
CA ARG A 152 3.86 13.88 1.44
C ARG A 152 4.55 14.84 0.45
N PRO A 153 3.98 16.04 0.22
CA PRO A 153 4.63 17.08 -0.58
C PRO A 153 6.09 17.33 -0.17
N GLY A 154 7.01 17.27 -1.14
CA GLY A 154 8.46 17.39 -0.92
C GLY A 154 9.13 16.12 -0.37
N GLY A 155 8.37 15.03 -0.21
CA GLY A 155 8.84 13.75 0.30
C GLY A 155 9.54 13.89 1.66
N LYS A 156 10.68 13.20 1.80
CA LYS A 156 11.52 13.25 3.02
C LYS A 156 11.97 14.64 3.44
N MET A 157 12.16 15.53 2.48
CA MET A 157 12.59 16.92 2.72
C MET A 157 11.41 17.84 3.02
N GLY A 158 10.18 17.37 2.77
CA GLY A 158 8.95 18.10 3.04
C GLY A 158 8.55 18.07 4.51
N PRO A 159 7.75 19.06 4.95
CA PRO A 159 7.26 19.14 6.31
C PRO A 159 6.38 17.93 6.61
N TRP A 160 6.42 17.45 7.86
CA TRP A 160 5.66 16.26 8.23
C TRP A 160 4.14 16.50 8.25
N ILE A 161 3.76 17.75 8.53
CA ILE A 161 2.40 18.29 8.42
C ILE A 161 2.40 19.31 7.29
N THR A 162 1.53 19.12 6.30
CA THR A 162 1.38 20.07 5.20
C THR A 162 0.15 20.95 5.43
N SER A 163 0.23 22.25 5.18
CA SER A 163 -0.97 23.10 5.17
C SER A 163 -1.77 22.95 3.87
N PRO A 164 -3.07 23.30 3.85
CA PRO A 164 -3.86 23.22 2.61
C PRO A 164 -3.29 24.09 1.49
N ALA A 165 -2.75 25.26 1.83
CA ALA A 165 -2.08 26.15 0.90
C ALA A 165 -0.79 25.52 0.35
N GLN A 166 0.07 25.00 1.23
CA GLN A 166 1.31 24.30 0.82
C GLN A 166 1.02 23.10 -0.07
N PHE A 167 -0.03 22.33 0.23
CA PHE A 167 -0.46 21.20 -0.60
C PHE A 167 -0.80 21.66 -2.01
N GLN A 168 -1.63 22.71 -2.13
CA GLN A 168 -2.03 23.26 -3.43
C GLN A 168 -0.82 23.80 -4.20
N ASP A 169 -0.02 24.65 -3.56
CA ASP A 169 1.11 25.33 -4.20
C ASP A 169 2.15 24.34 -4.69
N TYR A 170 2.48 23.32 -3.89
CA TYR A 170 3.42 22.27 -4.27
C TYR A 170 2.95 21.52 -5.52
N TYR A 171 1.73 20.98 -5.52
CA TYR A 171 1.27 20.15 -6.64
C TYR A 171 0.98 20.95 -7.92
N TRP A 172 0.70 22.26 -7.81
CA TRP A 172 0.57 23.11 -8.99
C TRP A 172 1.91 23.55 -9.59
N SER A 173 2.94 23.75 -8.75
CA SER A 173 4.24 24.28 -9.18
C SER A 173 5.28 23.21 -9.47
N GLN A 174 5.29 22.12 -8.69
CA GLN A 174 6.38 21.14 -8.64
C GLN A 174 5.90 19.70 -8.81
N GLY A 175 4.59 19.46 -8.80
CA GLY A 175 4.01 18.12 -8.79
C GLY A 175 4.41 17.24 -9.98
N GLU A 176 5.02 16.10 -9.69
CA GLU A 176 5.56 15.17 -10.68
C GLU A 176 4.54 14.12 -11.16
N THR A 177 4.80 13.52 -12.31
CA THR A 177 3.93 12.50 -12.91
C THR A 177 3.71 11.29 -12.01
N TRP A 178 4.73 10.84 -11.26
CA TRP A 178 4.58 9.73 -10.32
C TRP A 178 3.70 10.12 -9.11
N GLU A 179 3.76 11.37 -8.67
CA GLU A 179 2.92 11.87 -7.58
C GLU A 179 1.44 11.92 -7.99
N ARG A 180 1.15 12.20 -9.27
CA ARG A 180 -0.24 12.11 -9.79
C ARG A 180 -0.80 10.71 -9.61
N LEU A 181 0.00 9.68 -9.88
CA LEU A 181 -0.41 8.29 -9.67
C LEU A 181 -0.62 7.97 -8.19
N ALA A 182 0.18 8.54 -7.29
CA ALA A 182 0.00 8.39 -5.85
C ALA A 182 -1.31 9.07 -5.38
N MET A 183 -1.56 10.30 -5.84
CA MET A 183 -2.73 11.10 -5.46
C MET A 183 -4.06 10.50 -5.94
N VAL A 184 -4.06 9.69 -7.00
CA VAL A 184 -5.23 8.88 -7.40
C VAL A 184 -5.77 8.05 -6.23
N ARG A 185 -4.89 7.59 -5.32
CA ARG A 185 -5.22 6.70 -4.20
C ARG A 185 -5.37 7.42 -2.87
N LEU A 186 -5.35 8.76 -2.84
CA LEU A 186 -5.52 9.55 -1.62
C LEU A 186 -6.94 9.38 -1.04
N ARG A 187 -7.04 8.93 0.22
CA ARG A 187 -8.30 8.73 0.94
C ARG A 187 -8.20 9.26 2.36
N ALA A 188 -9.20 10.03 2.81
CA ALA A 188 -9.27 10.42 4.21
C ALA A 188 -9.57 9.20 5.10
N VAL A 189 -8.80 9.07 6.19
CA VAL A 189 -9.03 8.08 7.24
C VAL A 189 -9.84 8.71 8.37
N THR A 190 -9.42 9.89 8.84
CA THR A 190 -10.08 10.65 9.92
C THR A 190 -9.70 12.12 9.89
N GLY A 191 -10.49 12.97 10.56
CA GLY A 191 -10.23 14.41 10.72
C GLY A 191 -11.37 15.31 10.20
N SER A 192 -11.10 16.61 10.07
CA SER A 192 -12.09 17.64 9.71
C SER A 192 -12.76 17.39 8.33
N PRO A 193 -14.09 17.17 8.25
CA PRO A 193 -14.78 16.86 6.99
C PRO A 193 -14.66 17.94 5.91
N ALA A 194 -14.57 19.21 6.31
CA ALA A 194 -14.39 20.31 5.36
C ALA A 194 -13.00 20.23 4.70
N LEU A 195 -11.97 20.01 5.52
CA LEU A 195 -10.60 19.87 5.04
C LEU A 195 -10.42 18.59 4.21
N GLN A 196 -11.07 17.47 4.59
CA GLN A 196 -11.09 16.24 3.79
C GLN A 196 -11.57 16.53 2.35
N ARG A 197 -12.73 17.18 2.21
CA ARG A 197 -13.31 17.51 0.90
C ARG A 197 -12.40 18.43 0.10
N GLN A 198 -11.82 19.44 0.73
CA GLN A 198 -10.91 20.39 0.08
C GLN A 198 -9.69 19.67 -0.51
N ILE A 199 -8.97 18.89 0.29
CA ILE A 199 -7.73 18.23 -0.15
C ILE A 199 -8.03 17.12 -1.16
N GLN A 200 -9.10 16.34 -0.98
CA GLN A 200 -9.47 15.33 -1.96
C GLN A 200 -9.85 15.95 -3.31
N ASP A 201 -10.50 17.12 -3.33
CA ASP A 201 -10.79 17.82 -4.57
C ASP A 201 -9.51 18.35 -5.24
N LEU A 202 -8.57 18.91 -4.47
CA LEU A 202 -7.26 19.33 -4.99
C LEU A 202 -6.49 18.14 -5.58
N ALA A 203 -6.39 17.03 -4.86
CA ALA A 203 -5.74 15.81 -5.31
C ALA A 203 -6.38 15.25 -6.58
N ARG A 204 -7.71 15.27 -6.66
CA ARG A 204 -8.48 14.85 -7.85
C ARG A 204 -8.17 15.74 -9.05
N ARG A 205 -8.17 17.07 -8.90
CA ARG A 205 -7.85 18.02 -9.98
C ARG A 205 -6.41 17.88 -10.45
N PHE A 206 -5.47 17.65 -9.53
CA PHE A 206 -4.08 17.36 -9.85
C PHE A 206 -3.93 16.04 -10.61
N SER A 207 -4.59 14.98 -10.18
CA SER A 207 -4.45 13.63 -10.77
C SER A 207 -5.13 13.51 -12.13
N TYR A 208 -6.30 14.12 -12.31
CA TYR A 208 -7.18 13.92 -13.47
C TYR A 208 -7.33 15.18 -14.32
N ARG A 209 -6.25 15.59 -15.00
CA ARG A 209 -6.28 16.74 -15.91
C ARG A 209 -7.16 16.45 -17.13
N LYS A 210 -7.98 17.43 -17.53
CA LYS A 210 -8.81 17.33 -18.77
C LYS A 210 -7.96 17.41 -20.04
N PHE A 211 -6.92 18.23 -20.00
CA PHE A 211 -5.98 18.43 -21.09
C PHE A 211 -4.66 17.77 -20.72
N LEU A 212 -4.20 16.89 -21.60
CA LEU A 212 -2.95 16.13 -21.43
C LEU A 212 -1.95 16.70 -22.42
N ASP A 213 -0.75 16.95 -21.94
CA ASP A 213 0.41 17.24 -22.78
C ASP A 213 1.05 15.92 -23.23
N PHE A 214 1.78 15.95 -24.36
CA PHE A 214 2.52 14.78 -24.85
C PHE A 214 3.57 14.30 -23.84
N THR A 215 4.08 15.20 -22.99
CA THR A 215 5.06 14.93 -21.94
C THR A 215 4.57 13.91 -20.92
N LEU A 216 3.29 13.97 -20.51
CA LEU A 216 2.75 13.03 -19.52
C LEU A 216 2.82 11.57 -19.98
N LEU A 217 2.55 11.29 -21.26
CA LEU A 217 2.60 9.92 -21.78
C LEU A 217 4.04 9.39 -21.77
N GLU A 218 5.01 10.21 -22.17
CA GLU A 218 6.42 9.83 -22.17
C GLU A 218 6.95 9.65 -20.74
N ASP A 219 6.56 10.51 -19.80
CA ASP A 219 6.90 10.38 -18.38
C ASP A 219 6.36 9.05 -17.80
N LEU A 220 5.14 8.66 -18.12
CA LEU A 220 4.55 7.40 -17.66
C LEU A 220 5.28 6.18 -18.24
N LYS A 221 5.69 6.24 -19.52
CA LYS A 221 6.52 5.19 -20.14
C LYS A 221 7.90 5.11 -19.49
N ALA A 222 8.52 6.26 -19.23
CA ALA A 222 9.82 6.34 -18.57
C ALA A 222 9.75 5.78 -17.15
N LEU A 223 8.73 6.15 -16.38
CA LEU A 223 8.48 5.64 -15.03
C LEU A 223 8.32 4.11 -15.04
N ARG A 224 7.53 3.57 -15.96
CA ARG A 224 7.35 2.12 -16.10
C ARG A 224 8.66 1.41 -16.45
N SER A 225 9.44 1.99 -17.35
CA SER A 225 10.76 1.45 -17.74
C SER A 225 11.74 1.45 -16.56
N GLN A 226 11.77 2.53 -15.76
CA GLN A 226 12.58 2.59 -14.54
C GLN A 226 12.17 1.54 -13.51
N VAL A 227 10.86 1.28 -13.35
CA VAL A 227 10.37 0.23 -12.46
C VAL A 227 10.85 -1.15 -12.91
N HIS A 228 10.90 -1.41 -14.22
CA HIS A 228 11.40 -2.68 -14.77
C HIS A 228 12.93 -2.81 -14.61
N GLN A 229 13.68 -1.73 -14.82
CA GLN A 229 15.14 -1.73 -14.69
C GLN A 229 15.62 -1.85 -13.24
N LYS A 230 14.87 -1.27 -12.29
CA LYS A 230 15.12 -1.40 -10.83
C LYS A 230 14.64 -2.75 -10.27
N GLY A 231 14.25 -3.70 -11.13
CA GLY A 231 13.88 -5.06 -10.76
C GLY A 231 14.99 -5.75 -9.96
N PHE A 232 14.57 -6.59 -9.01
CA PHE A 232 15.44 -7.37 -8.12
C PHE A 232 16.50 -8.14 -8.90
N GLN A 233 17.71 -8.32 -8.32
CA GLN A 233 18.72 -9.23 -8.88
C GLN A 233 18.13 -10.64 -8.92
N ARG A 234 17.81 -11.12 -10.12
CA ARG A 234 17.16 -12.41 -10.33
C ARG A 234 18.09 -13.52 -9.87
N ARG A 235 17.53 -14.51 -9.17
CA ARG A 235 18.05 -15.88 -9.24
C ARG A 235 17.42 -16.53 -10.46
N ASP A 236 18.20 -17.25 -11.24
CA ASP A 236 17.70 -17.92 -12.45
C ASP A 236 16.56 -18.88 -12.08
N GLY A 237 15.44 -18.79 -12.80
CA GLY A 237 14.27 -19.66 -12.61
C GLY A 237 13.22 -19.19 -11.59
N GLU A 238 13.43 -18.09 -10.87
CA GLU A 238 12.44 -17.56 -9.89
C GLU A 238 11.65 -16.37 -10.44
N LEU A 239 10.32 -16.37 -10.26
CA LEU A 239 9.43 -15.25 -10.58
C LEU A 239 9.08 -14.46 -9.32
N HIS A 240 9.42 -13.18 -9.29
CA HIS A 240 9.12 -12.27 -8.18
C HIS A 240 7.76 -11.58 -8.37
N VAL A 241 6.72 -12.17 -7.78
CA VAL A 241 5.30 -11.76 -7.88
C VAL A 241 5.04 -10.24 -7.81
N LYS A 242 5.80 -9.51 -6.99
CA LYS A 242 5.63 -8.05 -6.82
C LYS A 242 6.38 -7.20 -7.86
N LEU A 243 7.58 -7.61 -8.27
CA LEU A 243 8.58 -6.72 -8.88
C LEU A 243 8.87 -7.03 -10.34
N ASP A 244 8.61 -8.26 -10.78
CA ASP A 244 8.79 -8.62 -12.19
C ASP A 244 7.80 -7.92 -13.11
N VAL A 245 8.13 -7.90 -14.40
CA VAL A 245 7.23 -7.47 -15.47
C VAL A 245 5.95 -8.31 -15.40
N GLY A 246 4.81 -7.64 -15.36
CA GLY A 246 3.52 -8.28 -15.14
C GLY A 246 3.21 -8.71 -13.70
N GLY A 247 4.11 -8.42 -12.75
CA GLY A 247 3.83 -8.53 -11.33
C GLY A 247 2.91 -7.42 -10.82
N ILE A 248 2.60 -7.47 -9.52
CA ILE A 248 1.62 -6.57 -8.89
C ILE A 248 1.94 -5.09 -9.15
N ARG A 249 3.20 -4.65 -8.98
CA ARG A 249 3.59 -3.25 -9.17
C ARG A 249 3.44 -2.78 -10.62
N ASP A 250 3.79 -3.62 -11.59
CA ASP A 250 3.66 -3.29 -13.01
C ASP A 250 2.18 -3.15 -13.41
N ILE A 251 1.32 -4.05 -12.92
CA ILE A 251 -0.12 -4.00 -13.14
C ILE A 251 -0.72 -2.73 -12.52
N GLU A 252 -0.40 -2.44 -11.26
CA GLU A 252 -0.87 -1.24 -10.56
C GLU A 252 -0.47 0.03 -11.33
N LEU A 253 0.80 0.14 -11.71
CA LEU A 253 1.30 1.27 -12.47
C LEU A 253 0.57 1.43 -13.80
N PHE A 254 0.42 0.34 -14.55
CA PHE A 254 -0.25 0.36 -15.84
C PHE A 254 -1.72 0.78 -15.72
N VAL A 255 -2.47 0.20 -14.79
CA VAL A 255 -3.88 0.49 -14.58
C VAL A 255 -4.09 1.94 -14.14
N HIS A 256 -3.32 2.42 -13.18
CA HIS A 256 -3.44 3.80 -12.70
C HIS A 256 -2.97 4.83 -13.72
N SER A 257 -2.01 4.47 -14.59
CA SER A 257 -1.65 5.29 -15.75
C SER A 257 -2.84 5.50 -16.67
N LEU A 258 -3.62 4.44 -16.94
CA LEU A 258 -4.84 4.56 -17.74
C LEU A 258 -5.90 5.44 -17.05
N LEU A 259 -6.00 5.38 -15.72
CA LEU A 259 -6.90 6.26 -14.97
C LEU A 259 -6.47 7.73 -15.09
N VAL A 260 -5.20 8.05 -14.87
CA VAL A 260 -4.68 9.43 -15.00
C VAL A 260 -4.89 9.97 -16.42
N LEU A 261 -4.61 9.15 -17.43
CA LEU A 261 -4.76 9.54 -18.85
C LEU A 261 -6.22 9.74 -19.29
N ASN A 262 -7.20 9.09 -18.66
CA ASN A 262 -8.58 9.11 -19.18
C ASN A 262 -9.58 9.72 -18.19
N GLY A 263 -9.30 9.66 -16.89
CA GLY A 263 -10.21 10.06 -15.82
C GLY A 263 -10.58 11.53 -15.81
N GLY A 264 -9.75 12.40 -16.39
CA GLY A 264 -10.10 13.83 -16.56
C GLY A 264 -11.26 14.05 -17.54
N LYS A 265 -11.33 13.25 -18.61
CA LYS A 265 -12.40 13.29 -19.63
C LYS A 265 -13.54 12.33 -19.33
N MET A 266 -13.26 11.27 -18.58
CA MET A 266 -14.18 10.19 -18.24
C MET A 266 -14.25 10.04 -16.72
N PRO A 267 -15.01 10.89 -16.00
CA PRO A 267 -15.11 10.84 -14.54
C PRO A 267 -15.50 9.47 -13.98
N GLU A 268 -16.22 8.65 -14.75
CA GLU A 268 -16.57 7.28 -14.39
C GLU A 268 -15.35 6.34 -14.22
N LEU A 269 -14.18 6.71 -14.74
CA LEU A 269 -12.94 5.96 -14.54
C LEU A 269 -12.26 6.34 -13.23
N GLN A 270 -12.63 7.46 -12.60
CA GLN A 270 -12.01 7.91 -11.36
C GLN A 270 -12.36 6.93 -10.23
N THR A 271 -11.34 6.20 -9.78
CA THR A 271 -11.42 5.27 -8.67
C THR A 271 -10.05 5.08 -8.05
N ARG A 272 -10.01 4.75 -6.76
CA ARG A 272 -8.78 4.48 -6.01
C ARG A 272 -8.33 3.01 -6.17
N SER A 273 -9.30 2.10 -6.28
CA SER A 273 -9.08 0.65 -6.32
C SER A 273 -8.55 0.20 -7.68
N THR A 274 -7.49 -0.61 -7.69
CA THR A 274 -6.95 -1.23 -8.89
C THR A 274 -7.95 -2.24 -9.46
N ALA A 275 -8.61 -3.03 -8.61
CA ALA A 275 -9.64 -3.97 -9.03
C ALA A 275 -10.85 -3.24 -9.64
N GLY A 276 -11.34 -2.19 -8.98
CA GLY A 276 -12.43 -1.35 -9.49
C GLY A 276 -12.07 -0.63 -10.78
N ALA A 277 -10.80 -0.22 -10.94
CA ALA A 277 -10.29 0.39 -12.15
C ALA A 277 -10.34 -0.57 -13.34
N LEU A 278 -9.92 -1.82 -13.15
CA LEU A 278 -9.99 -2.85 -14.18
C LEU A 278 -11.41 -3.12 -14.65
N GLU A 279 -12.36 -3.24 -13.71
CA GLU A 279 -13.79 -3.40 -14.02
C GLU A 279 -14.33 -2.22 -14.84
N ARG A 280 -13.98 -0.98 -14.47
CA ARG A 280 -14.39 0.24 -15.17
C ARG A 280 -13.76 0.36 -16.57
N LEU A 281 -12.47 0.09 -16.68
CA LEU A 281 -11.72 0.14 -17.94
C LEU A 281 -12.24 -0.89 -18.95
N LYS A 282 -12.59 -2.10 -18.51
CA LYS A 282 -13.21 -3.15 -19.35
C LYS A 282 -14.48 -2.67 -20.03
N ARG A 283 -15.30 -1.87 -19.33
CA ARG A 283 -16.59 -1.38 -19.83
C ARG A 283 -16.47 -0.21 -20.80
N LYS A 284 -15.43 0.63 -20.69
CA LYS A 284 -15.41 1.98 -21.25
C LYS A 284 -14.51 2.18 -22.48
N LYS A 285 -13.72 1.17 -22.90
CA LYS A 285 -12.85 1.18 -24.10
C LYS A 285 -12.10 2.53 -24.32
N PRO A 286 -11.26 2.97 -23.37
CA PRO A 286 -10.59 4.28 -23.44
C PRO A 286 -9.57 4.38 -24.59
N ALA A 287 -9.20 5.61 -24.95
CA ALA A 287 -8.35 5.93 -26.11
C ALA A 287 -6.95 5.28 -26.07
N ALA A 288 -6.41 5.04 -24.86
CA ALA A 288 -5.13 4.38 -24.64
C ALA A 288 -5.24 2.88 -24.28
N ALA A 289 -6.43 2.28 -24.38
CA ALA A 289 -6.56 0.83 -24.21
C ALA A 289 -5.73 0.14 -25.30
N PRO A 290 -4.78 -0.74 -24.96
CA PRO A 290 -3.99 -1.43 -25.98
C PRO A 290 -4.93 -2.25 -26.86
N ARG A 291 -5.07 -1.84 -28.13
CA ARG A 291 -5.66 -2.68 -29.18
C ARG A 291 -4.70 -3.87 -29.37
N GLY A 292 -5.04 -5.02 -28.78
CA GLY A 292 -4.47 -6.31 -29.16
C GLY A 292 -3.11 -6.73 -28.59
N ARG A 293 -2.90 -6.71 -27.26
CA ARG A 293 -1.85 -7.54 -26.63
C ARG A 293 -2.44 -8.64 -25.72
N PRO A 294 -1.80 -9.83 -25.63
CA PRO A 294 -2.24 -10.92 -24.74
C PRO A 294 -2.38 -10.52 -23.28
N PHE A 295 -1.70 -9.46 -22.85
CA PHE A 295 -1.60 -9.02 -21.46
C PHE A 295 -2.92 -8.51 -20.86
N ALA A 296 -3.69 -7.71 -21.61
CA ALA A 296 -5.02 -7.25 -21.18
C ALA A 296 -6.02 -8.40 -21.16
N ARG A 297 -5.89 -9.36 -22.10
CA ARG A 297 -6.70 -10.58 -22.14
C ARG A 297 -6.40 -11.49 -20.93
N LYS A 298 -5.12 -11.67 -20.60
CA LYS A 298 -4.67 -12.46 -19.45
C LYS A 298 -5.06 -11.83 -18.11
N LEU A 299 -5.07 -10.50 -18.01
CA LEU A 299 -5.55 -9.80 -16.82
C LEU A 299 -7.08 -9.91 -16.64
N LEU A 300 -7.82 -9.96 -17.75
CA LEU A 300 -9.27 -10.17 -17.77
C LEU A 300 -9.66 -11.64 -17.51
N GLU A 301 -8.76 -12.57 -17.81
CA GLU A 301 -8.89 -14.01 -17.52
C GLU A 301 -8.54 -14.36 -16.06
N LEU A 302 -7.80 -13.50 -15.35
CA LEU A 302 -7.43 -13.67 -13.93
C LEU A 302 -8.50 -13.15 -12.93
N SER A 303 -9.72 -12.83 -13.39
CA SER A 303 -10.86 -12.65 -12.48
C SER A 303 -11.26 -14.01 -11.87
N PRO A 304 -11.47 -14.09 -10.54
CA PRO A 304 -11.88 -15.33 -9.90
C PRO A 304 -13.29 -15.69 -10.37
N GLY A 305 -13.43 -16.78 -11.12
CA GLY A 305 -14.76 -17.21 -11.59
C GLY A 305 -14.80 -18.21 -12.75
N ARG A 306 -13.67 -18.57 -13.37
CA ARG A 306 -13.64 -19.74 -14.27
C ARG A 306 -12.38 -20.54 -14.03
N GLU A 307 -12.54 -21.68 -13.38
CA GLU A 307 -11.57 -22.76 -13.56
C GLU A 307 -11.57 -23.17 -15.04
N PRO A 308 -10.39 -23.42 -15.64
CA PRO A 308 -10.33 -24.06 -16.94
C PRO A 308 -10.84 -25.50 -16.80
N ASP A 309 -11.85 -25.87 -17.60
CA ASP A 309 -12.51 -27.20 -17.70
C ASP A 309 -11.58 -28.39 -18.06
N SER A 310 -10.27 -28.27 -17.91
CA SER A 310 -9.29 -29.27 -18.35
C SER A 310 -8.68 -30.13 -17.24
N VAL A 311 -9.14 -30.02 -15.99
CA VAL A 311 -8.68 -30.91 -14.89
C VAL A 311 -9.72 -31.98 -14.50
N ARG A 312 -10.90 -32.00 -15.16
CA ARG A 312 -11.86 -33.11 -15.02
C ARG A 312 -11.69 -34.13 -16.14
N ARG A 313 -10.66 -34.98 -16.03
CA ARG A 313 -10.62 -36.38 -16.50
C ARG A 313 -9.18 -36.88 -16.41
N GLY A 314 -8.93 -37.82 -15.50
CA GLY A 314 -7.65 -38.52 -15.43
C GLY A 314 -7.40 -39.18 -14.09
N SER A 315 -8.01 -40.35 -13.92
CA SER A 315 -7.59 -41.47 -13.06
C SER A 315 -7.42 -41.24 -11.55
N SER A 316 -8.37 -41.82 -10.84
CA SER A 316 -8.16 -42.57 -9.59
C SER A 316 -6.89 -43.42 -9.62
N ASP A 317 -6.38 -43.70 -8.42
CA ASP A 317 -5.30 -44.65 -8.08
C ASP A 317 -3.86 -44.11 -8.15
N ALA A 318 -3.40 -43.56 -7.01
CA ALA A 318 -2.13 -43.93 -6.38
C ALA A 318 -1.88 -43.08 -5.12
N LEU A 319 -2.60 -43.37 -4.04
CA LEU A 319 -2.19 -43.05 -2.68
C LEU A 319 -1.55 -44.32 -2.09
N ALA A 320 -0.22 -44.39 -2.07
CA ALA A 320 0.50 -45.26 -1.14
C ALA A 320 2.02 -44.98 -1.16
N HIS A 321 2.54 -44.66 0.04
CA HIS A 321 3.95 -44.76 0.44
C HIS A 321 4.98 -43.82 -0.21
N ARG A 322 5.45 -42.85 0.59
CA ARG A 322 6.78 -42.91 1.24
C ARG A 322 6.98 -41.69 2.15
N HIS A 323 6.87 -41.92 3.45
CA HIS A 323 7.56 -41.12 4.46
C HIS A 323 8.99 -41.63 4.60
N SER A 324 9.97 -40.73 4.59
CA SER A 324 11.07 -40.75 5.56
C SER A 324 11.76 -39.39 5.65
N PRO A 325 12.32 -39.05 6.83
CA PRO A 325 12.57 -37.67 7.24
C PRO A 325 14.03 -37.27 6.96
N ALA A 326 14.22 -36.11 6.33
CA ALA A 326 15.54 -35.49 6.24
C ALA A 326 15.70 -34.47 7.36
N THR A 327 16.38 -34.92 8.43
CA THR A 327 17.17 -34.19 9.43
C THR A 327 17.09 -32.65 9.40
N ALA A 328 16.44 -32.10 10.43
CA ALA A 328 16.57 -30.70 10.83
C ALA A 328 18.02 -30.44 11.28
N ARG A 329 18.72 -29.54 10.57
CA ARG A 329 19.87 -28.84 11.12
C ARG A 329 19.40 -27.50 11.67
N SER A 330 19.66 -27.34 12.96
CA SER A 330 19.53 -26.15 13.77
C SER A 330 20.14 -24.92 13.10
N ALA A 331 19.34 -23.86 12.99
CA ALA A 331 19.83 -22.49 12.93
C ALA A 331 18.88 -21.64 13.76
N ASP A 332 19.24 -21.42 15.02
CA ASP A 332 18.75 -20.27 15.78
C ASP A 332 19.06 -18.99 15.01
N PRO A 333 18.21 -17.96 15.14
CA PRO A 333 18.77 -16.63 15.26
C PRO A 333 18.09 -15.88 16.42
N VAL A 334 18.74 -15.94 17.58
CA VAL A 334 18.89 -14.74 18.41
C VAL A 334 20.33 -14.30 18.25
N ALA A 335 20.57 -13.36 17.34
CA ALA A 335 21.77 -12.55 17.35
C ALA A 335 21.47 -11.20 16.70
N ASN A 336 21.36 -10.22 17.59
CA ASN A 336 21.46 -8.81 17.31
C ASN A 336 22.85 -8.54 16.69
N ALA A 337 22.90 -8.00 15.49
CA ALA A 337 24.12 -7.42 14.91
C ALA A 337 23.73 -6.07 14.31
N GLY A 338 24.23 -5.01 14.94
CA GLY A 338 24.21 -3.68 14.35
C GLY A 338 24.99 -3.68 13.04
N ALA A 339 24.42 -3.07 12.03
CA ALA A 339 25.13 -2.59 10.86
C ALA A 339 24.22 -1.67 10.07
N ASP A 340 24.79 -0.53 9.71
CA ASP A 340 24.36 0.37 8.66
C ASP A 340 23.63 -0.34 7.52
N GLY A 341 22.43 0.15 7.25
CA GLY A 341 21.63 -0.31 6.13
C GLY A 341 20.75 0.83 5.65
N HIS A 342 21.34 1.70 4.82
CA HIS A 342 20.64 2.68 3.99
C HIS A 342 19.37 2.06 3.36
N ARG A 343 18.21 2.20 4.01
CA ARG A 343 16.91 1.96 3.39
C ARG A 343 16.38 3.28 2.87
N ARG A 344 16.68 3.53 1.61
CA ARG A 344 16.01 4.57 0.81
C ARG A 344 14.53 4.21 0.73
N SER A 345 13.71 4.82 1.57
CA SER A 345 12.36 5.15 1.13
C SER A 345 12.46 5.87 -0.21
N MET A 346 11.57 5.52 -1.13
CA MET A 346 11.65 5.96 -2.50
C MET A 346 11.04 7.36 -2.62
N CYS A 347 11.80 8.38 -2.23
CA CYS A 347 11.68 9.69 -2.85
C CYS A 347 12.37 9.61 -4.22
N PHE A 348 11.61 9.78 -5.30
CA PHE A 348 12.16 9.93 -6.64
C PHE A 348 12.71 11.35 -6.80
N GLY A 349 13.81 11.68 -6.13
CA GLY A 349 14.49 12.96 -6.32
C GLY A 349 15.32 12.95 -7.62
N THR A 350 14.87 13.65 -8.65
CA THR A 350 15.77 14.06 -9.74
C THR A 350 16.41 15.39 -9.37
N SER A 351 17.70 15.39 -9.04
CA SER A 351 18.51 16.60 -8.93
C SER A 351 18.72 17.21 -10.32
N ARG A 352 17.88 18.18 -10.71
CA ARG A 352 18.25 19.13 -11.76
C ARG A 352 19.07 20.27 -11.13
N GLN A 353 20.40 20.10 -11.08
CA GLN A 353 21.31 21.24 -10.94
C GLN A 353 21.12 22.15 -12.17
N ARG A 354 20.47 23.30 -11.97
CA ARG A 354 20.61 24.41 -12.92
C ARG A 354 22.02 24.97 -12.75
N ARG A 355 22.85 24.85 -13.79
CA ARG A 355 24.05 25.67 -13.92
C ARG A 355 23.60 27.12 -14.02
N LEU A 356 23.91 27.92 -13.01
CA LEU A 356 23.90 29.37 -13.14
C LEU A 356 25.13 29.74 -13.99
N GLY A 357 24.90 30.47 -15.08
CA GLY A 357 25.96 31.07 -15.89
C GLY A 357 26.69 32.18 -15.14
N PRO A 358 27.85 32.62 -15.64
CA PRO A 358 28.76 33.49 -14.90
C PRO A 358 28.23 34.92 -14.80
N ASP A 359 28.36 35.49 -13.61
CA ASP A 359 28.12 36.90 -13.30
C ASP A 359 29.34 37.74 -13.75
N PRO A 360 29.19 38.78 -14.59
CA PRO A 360 30.28 39.67 -14.92
C PRO A 360 30.24 40.93 -14.03
N LEU A 361 31.44 41.42 -13.68
CA LEU A 361 31.79 42.78 -13.20
C LEU A 361 31.94 42.99 -11.68
N ALA A 362 33.20 43.14 -11.27
CA ALA A 362 33.78 44.31 -10.57
C ALA A 362 35.24 43.95 -10.23
N ARG A 363 36.28 44.40 -10.96
CA ARG A 363 36.97 45.71 -10.85
C ARG A 363 37.12 46.20 -9.40
N GLY A 364 38.36 46.25 -8.94
CA GLY A 364 38.81 46.80 -7.66
C GLY A 364 40.06 46.11 -7.21
#